data_AF-A0AAW0WGH9-F1
#
_entry.id   AF-A0AAW0WGH9-F1
#
_cell.length_a   1.000
_cell.length_b   1.000
_cell.length_c   1.000
_cell.angle_alpha   90.00
_cell.angle_beta   90.00
_cell.angle_gamma   90.00
#
_symmetry.space_group_name_H-M   'P 1'
#
loop_
_entity.id
_entity.type
_entity.pdbx_description
1 polymer ?
#
loop_
_entity_poly.entity_id
_entity_poly.type
_entity_poly.pdbx_seq_one_letter_code
_entity_poly.pdbx_strand_id
1 'polypeptide(L)'
;QLLVDCGIGVDGGSAAEAVVSQHRALIFCQLKAMLDIIENDLLKVHLPNVTYLRLDGSVPAGSRHALVQRFNGDPSIDLLLLTTQVGGLGLNLIGADTVIFVEHDWNPMR
;
A
#
# COMPACT_ATOMS: atom_id res chain seq x y z
N GLN A 1 11.82 5.59 5.62
CA GLN A 1 12.86 4.56 5.85
C GLN A 1 12.35 3.18 5.48
N LEU A 2 11.36 2.61 6.18
CA LEU A 2 10.86 1.25 5.91
C LEU A 2 10.54 0.97 4.43
N LEU A 3 9.81 1.88 3.75
CA LEU A 3 9.50 1.71 2.32
C LEU A 3 10.75 1.66 1.44
N VAL A 4 11.75 2.49 1.73
CA VAL A 4 13.03 2.54 1.01
C VAL A 4 13.85 1.28 1.27
N ASP A 5 13.81 0.75 2.49
CA ASP A 5 14.46 -0.53 2.83
C ASP A 5 13.79 -1.71 2.11
N CYS A 6 12.50 -1.58 1.76
CA CYS A 6 11.77 -2.49 0.87
C CYS A 6 12.02 -2.23 -0.63
N GLY A 7 12.91 -1.30 -0.98
CA GLY A 7 13.17 -0.90 -2.36
C GLY A 7 12.11 0.02 -2.98
N ILE A 8 11.04 0.37 -2.25
CA ILE A 8 9.93 1.18 -2.77
C ILE A 8 10.32 2.66 -2.78
N GLY A 9 10.20 3.31 -3.94
CA GLY A 9 10.42 4.75 -4.11
C GLY A 9 11.86 5.18 -4.32
N VAL A 10 12.74 4.25 -4.73
CA VAL A 10 14.14 4.53 -5.09
C VAL A 10 14.22 4.88 -6.57
N ASP A 11 14.81 6.03 -6.92
CA ASP A 11 15.01 6.43 -8.30
C ASP A 11 15.99 5.47 -9.00
N GLY A 12 15.58 4.89 -10.14
CA GLY A 12 16.37 3.96 -10.95
C GLY A 12 17.67 4.51 -11.56
N GLY A 13 18.14 5.68 -11.11
CA GLY A 13 19.39 6.32 -11.53
C GLY A 13 20.65 5.75 -10.87
N SER A 14 20.55 5.05 -9.73
CA SER A 14 21.69 4.38 -9.09
C SER A 14 21.66 2.87 -9.38
N ALA A 15 21.82 2.51 -10.66
CA ALA A 15 21.96 1.13 -11.13
C ALA A 15 23.19 0.37 -10.56
N ALA A 16 23.97 1.00 -9.68
CA ALA A 16 25.17 0.42 -9.07
C ALA A 16 24.97 -0.06 -7.61
N GLU A 17 23.79 0.12 -7.00
CA GLU A 17 23.62 -0.19 -5.56
C GLU A 17 22.26 -0.81 -5.16
N ALA A 18 21.51 -1.42 -6.10
CA ALA A 18 20.28 -2.13 -5.76
C ALA A 18 20.54 -3.64 -5.56
N VAL A 19 21.08 -4.00 -4.39
CA VAL A 19 20.99 -5.38 -3.84
C VAL A 19 19.62 -5.60 -3.17
N VAL A 20 18.78 -4.56 -3.11
CA VAL A 20 17.45 -4.62 -2.52
C VAL A 20 16.43 -5.06 -3.56
N SER A 21 15.77 -6.19 -3.31
CA SER A 21 14.62 -6.67 -4.07
C SER A 21 13.52 -5.61 -4.06
N GLN A 22 12.97 -5.29 -5.23
CA GLN A 22 11.78 -4.42 -5.34
C GLN A 22 10.56 -5.17 -4.80
N HIS A 23 10.06 -4.72 -3.65
CA HIS A 23 8.90 -5.32 -2.98
C HIS A 23 7.62 -4.52 -3.24
N ARG A 24 6.47 -5.17 -3.00
CA ARG A 24 5.15 -4.54 -3.12
C ARG A 24 4.41 -4.68 -1.79
N ALA A 25 3.85 -3.57 -1.29
CA ALA A 25 3.35 -3.54 0.07
C ALA A 25 1.85 -3.20 0.18
N LEU A 26 1.21 -3.83 1.15
CA LEU A 26 -0.11 -3.45 1.67
C LEU A 26 0.08 -2.58 2.91
N ILE A 27 -0.54 -1.40 2.96
CA ILE A 27 -0.52 -0.54 4.13
C ILE A 27 -1.92 -0.49 4.73
N PHE A 28 -2.06 -0.98 5.96
CA PHE A 28 -3.30 -1.01 6.71
C PHE A 28 -3.35 0.09 7.76
N CYS A 29 -4.46 0.84 7.74
CA CYS A 29 -4.81 1.79 8.79
C CYS A 29 -6.22 1.50 9.33
N GLN A 30 -6.50 1.90 10.57
CA GLN A 30 -7.87 1.86 11.09
C GLN A 30 -8.64 3.08 10.58
N LEU A 31 -8.00 4.26 10.62
CA LEU A 31 -8.64 5.52 10.29
C LEU A 31 -8.39 5.94 8.83
N LYS A 32 -9.45 6.36 8.13
CA LYS A 32 -9.34 6.99 6.81
C LYS A 32 -8.42 8.22 6.84
N ALA A 33 -8.48 9.00 7.92
CA ALA A 33 -7.64 10.19 8.09
C ALA A 33 -6.14 9.84 8.10
N MET A 34 -5.76 8.67 8.63
CA MET A 34 -4.38 8.21 8.58
C MET A 34 -3.95 7.87 7.16
N LEU A 35 -4.82 7.29 6.34
CA LEU A 35 -4.55 7.12 4.90
C LEU A 35 -4.37 8.46 4.20
N ASP A 36 -5.17 9.47 4.57
CA ASP A 36 -5.05 10.83 4.01
C ASP A 36 -3.67 11.44 4.34
N ILE A 37 -3.16 11.24 5.56
CA ILE A 37 -1.82 11.68 5.99
C ILE A 37 -0.72 10.93 5.22
N ILE A 38 -0.80 9.60 5.17
CA ILE A 38 0.19 8.79 4.42
C ILE A 38 0.22 9.22 2.96
N GLU A 39 -0.94 9.43 2.35
CA GLU A 39 -1.01 9.84 0.96
C GLU A 39 -0.42 11.24 0.72
N ASN A 40 -0.81 12.23 1.52
CA ASN A 40 -0.46 13.63 1.27
C ASN A 40 0.90 14.02 1.84
N ASP A 41 1.22 13.56 3.05
CA ASP A 41 2.41 14.00 3.78
C ASP A 41 3.59 13.06 3.59
N LEU A 42 3.36 11.77 3.29
CA LEU A 42 4.44 10.81 3.02
C LEU A 42 4.63 10.58 1.51
N LEU A 43 3.62 10.06 0.81
CA LEU A 43 3.79 9.65 -0.58
C LEU A 43 4.02 10.84 -1.51
N LYS A 44 3.12 11.83 -1.49
CA LYS A 44 3.24 12.98 -2.41
C LYS A 44 4.45 13.87 -2.14
N VAL A 45 4.87 14.01 -0.87
CA VAL A 45 5.95 14.92 -0.49
C VAL A 45 7.31 14.23 -0.53
N HIS A 46 7.41 13.00 -0.03
CA HIS A 46 8.71 12.33 0.15
C HIS A 46 8.97 11.21 -0.86
N LEU A 47 7.95 10.65 -1.50
CA LEU A 47 8.07 9.51 -2.41
C LEU A 47 7.23 9.71 -3.70
N PRO A 48 7.43 10.80 -4.45
CA PRO A 48 6.54 11.21 -5.55
C PRO A 48 6.50 10.21 -6.72
N ASN A 49 7.51 9.34 -6.83
CA ASN A 49 7.61 8.32 -7.88
C ASN A 49 6.96 6.99 -7.50
N VAL A 50 6.49 6.86 -6.25
CA VAL A 50 5.78 5.66 -5.78
C VAL A 50 4.36 5.66 -6.31
N THR A 51 4.01 4.56 -6.97
CA THR A 51 2.67 4.33 -7.47
C THR A 51 1.83 3.62 -6.42
N TYR A 52 0.57 4.02 -6.29
CA TYR A 52 -0.30 3.44 -5.27
C TYR A 52 -1.76 3.43 -5.70
N LEU A 53 -2.51 2.50 -5.13
CA LEU A 53 -3.96 2.50 -5.14
C LEU A 53 -4.48 2.65 -3.72
N ARG A 54 -5.74 3.09 -3.60
CA ARG A 54 -6.40 3.30 -2.32
C ARG A 54 -7.75 2.62 -2.27
N LEU A 55 -7.98 1.87 -1.20
CA LEU A 55 -9.18 1.11 -0.97
C LEU A 55 -9.71 1.33 0.46
N ASP A 56 -10.66 2.25 0.60
CA ASP A 56 -11.31 2.56 1.86
C ASP A 56 -12.84 2.56 1.72
N GLY A 57 -13.55 2.92 2.80
CA GLY A 57 -15.01 2.92 2.86
C GLY A 57 -15.71 3.83 1.83
N SER A 58 -15.00 4.78 1.23
CA SER A 58 -15.53 5.65 0.18
C SER A 58 -15.61 4.96 -1.18
N VAL A 59 -14.84 3.89 -1.41
CA VAL A 59 -14.87 3.13 -2.67
C VAL A 59 -16.16 2.30 -2.73
N PRO A 60 -17.00 2.48 -3.77
CA PRO A 60 -18.23 1.70 -3.93
C PRO A 60 -17.95 0.20 -3.96
N ALA A 61 -18.80 -0.59 -3.31
CA ALA A 61 -18.60 -2.04 -3.18
C ALA A 61 -18.37 -2.75 -4.54
N GLY A 62 -19.13 -2.38 -5.57
CA GLY A 62 -19.00 -2.94 -6.92
C GLY A 62 -17.66 -2.64 -7.61
N SER A 63 -16.94 -1.59 -7.20
CA SER A 63 -15.65 -1.19 -7.77
C SER A 63 -14.45 -1.79 -7.04
N ARG A 64 -14.64 -2.28 -5.82
CA ARG A 64 -13.54 -2.81 -4.97
C ARG A 64 -12.82 -3.98 -5.61
N HIS A 65 -13.59 -4.91 -6.21
CA HIS A 65 -13.01 -6.08 -6.86
C HIS A 65 -12.13 -5.70 -8.06
N ALA A 66 -12.57 -4.75 -8.88
CA ALA A 66 -11.78 -4.28 -10.02
C ALA A 66 -10.47 -3.61 -9.60
N LEU A 67 -10.48 -2.85 -8.49
CA LEU A 67 -9.28 -2.24 -7.93
C LEU A 67 -8.28 -3.29 -7.43
N VAL A 68 -8.77 -4.32 -6.74
CA VAL A 68 -7.95 -5.46 -6.31
C VAL A 68 -7.38 -6.23 -7.50
N GLN A 69 -8.18 -6.50 -8.53
CA GLN A 69 -7.70 -7.16 -9.75
C GLN A 69 -6.62 -6.33 -10.44
N ARG A 70 -6.78 -5.01 -10.49
CA ARG A 70 -5.76 -4.11 -11.00
C ARG A 70 -4.47 -4.21 -10.20
N PHE A 71 -4.53 -4.16 -8.86
CA PHE A 71 -3.34 -4.34 -8.03
C PHE A 71 -2.69 -5.70 -8.27
N ASN A 72 -3.45 -6.79 -8.29
CA ASN A 72 -2.88 -8.13 -8.51
C ASN A 72 -2.28 -8.31 -9.90
N GLY A 73 -2.88 -7.71 -10.94
CA GLY A 73 -2.49 -7.89 -12.34
C GLY A 73 -1.47 -6.88 -12.87
N ASP A 74 -1.24 -5.77 -12.17
CA ASP A 74 -0.33 -4.71 -12.58
C ASP A 74 0.86 -4.61 -11.61
N PRO A 75 2.02 -5.21 -11.94
CA PRO A 75 3.23 -5.15 -11.11
C PRO A 75 3.84 -3.76 -11.01
N SER A 76 3.42 -2.80 -11.84
CA SER A 76 3.93 -1.42 -11.76
C SER A 76 3.34 -0.63 -10.61
N ILE A 77 2.39 -1.20 -9.85
CA ILE A 77 1.76 -0.58 -8.69
C ILE A 77 2.44 -1.04 -7.41
N ASP A 78 3.19 -0.15 -6.77
CA ASP A 78 4.04 -0.46 -5.62
C ASP A 78 3.24 -0.71 -4.33
N LEU A 79 2.19 0.10 -4.11
CA LEU A 79 1.43 0.11 -2.86
C LEU A 79 -0.07 -0.05 -3.06
N LEU A 80 -0.70 -0.72 -2.09
CA LEU A 80 -2.14 -0.63 -1.86
C LEU A 80 -2.40 -0.14 -0.45
N LEU A 81 -3.07 1.02 -0.34
CA LEU A 81 -3.49 1.64 0.90
C LEU A 81 -4.90 1.14 1.27
N LEU A 82 -5.09 0.56 2.45
CA LEU A 82 -6.36 -0.03 2.87
C LEU A 82 -6.78 0.43 4.27
N THR A 83 -8.09 0.57 4.47
CA THR A 83 -8.63 0.47 5.83
C THR A 83 -8.86 -0.99 6.20
N THR A 84 -8.58 -1.35 7.45
CA THR A 84 -8.85 -2.69 8.02
C THR A 84 -10.29 -3.14 7.79
N GLN A 85 -11.25 -2.22 7.86
CA GLN A 85 -12.67 -2.47 7.60
C GLN A 85 -12.92 -3.03 6.19
N VAL A 86 -12.20 -2.55 5.17
CA VAL A 86 -12.39 -3.02 3.79
C VAL A 86 -11.52 -4.25 3.49
N GLY A 87 -10.37 -4.38 4.16
CA GLY A 87 -9.54 -5.58 4.11
C GLY A 87 -10.24 -6.84 4.62
N GLY A 88 -11.10 -6.70 5.65
CA GLY A 88 -11.85 -7.81 6.24
C GLY A 88 -13.01 -8.38 5.40
N LEU A 89 -13.21 -7.89 4.16
CA LEU A 89 -14.35 -8.29 3.31
C LEU A 89 -14.07 -9.52 2.43
N GLY A 90 -12.97 -10.23 2.64
CA GLY A 90 -12.63 -11.43 1.87
C GLY A 90 -12.05 -11.14 0.47
N LEU A 91 -11.37 -10.00 0.32
CA LEU A 91 -10.65 -9.66 -0.91
C LEU A 91 -9.34 -10.46 -0.98
N ASN A 92 -9.06 -11.09 -2.12
CA ASN A 92 -7.83 -11.86 -2.31
C ASN A 92 -6.70 -10.97 -2.86
N LEU A 93 -5.77 -10.59 -2.00
CA LEU A 93 -4.60 -9.76 -2.33
C LEU A 93 -3.37 -10.65 -2.45
N ILE A 94 -2.93 -10.89 -3.69
CA ILE A 94 -1.80 -11.79 -4.00
C ILE A 94 -0.59 -11.04 -4.59
N GLY A 95 -0.78 -9.78 -4.98
CA GLY A 95 0.26 -8.98 -5.62
C GLY A 95 1.30 -8.37 -4.67
N ALA A 96 1.15 -8.55 -3.36
CA ALA A 96 2.04 -7.98 -2.36
C ALA A 96 2.79 -9.07 -1.59
N ASP A 97 4.01 -8.76 -1.20
CA ASP A 97 4.88 -9.61 -0.36
C ASP A 97 5.16 -8.98 1.02
N THR A 98 4.81 -7.70 1.19
CA THR A 98 5.02 -6.93 2.41
C THR A 98 3.69 -6.42 2.96
N VAL A 99 3.49 -6.51 4.27
CA VAL A 99 2.30 -5.97 4.95
C VAL A 99 2.73 -5.07 6.10
N ILE A 100 2.24 -3.82 6.09
CA ILE A 100 2.58 -2.79 7.06
C ILE A 100 1.30 -2.36 7.77
N PHE A 101 1.29 -2.43 9.09
CA PHE A 101 0.23 -1.87 9.94
C PHE A 101 0.74 -0.57 10.55
N VAL A 102 0.07 0.54 10.25
CA VAL A 102 0.47 1.87 10.78
C VAL A 102 -0.18 2.13 12.13
N GLU A 103 -1.40 1.65 12.29
CA GLU A 103 -2.16 1.73 13.53
C GLU A 103 -2.56 0.31 13.93
N HIS A 104 -2.28 -0.07 15.18
CA HIS A 104 -2.74 -1.35 15.73
C HIS A 104 -4.04 -1.15 16.51
N ASP A 105 -5.00 -2.05 16.30
CA ASP A 105 -6.11 -2.23 17.25
C ASP A 105 -5.51 -2.77 18.56
N TRP A 106 -6.07 -2.35 19.70
CA TRP A 106 -5.65 -2.86 20.99
C TRP A 106 -5.94 -4.36 21.13
N ASN A 107 -6.87 -4.88 20.32
CA ASN A 107 -7.14 -6.30 20.20
C ASN A 107 -6.25 -6.96 19.14
N PRO A 108 -5.29 -7.83 19.51
CA PRO A 108 -4.39 -8.50 18.56
C PRO A 108 -5.09 -9.51 17.64
N MET A 109 -6.37 -9.82 17.88
CA MET A 109 -7.19 -10.66 17.01
C MET A 109 -8.00 -9.88 15.97
N ARG A 110 -7.93 -8.54 15.96
CA ARG A 110 -8.64 -7.67 15.01
C ARG A 110 -7.72 -6.99 14.02
#